data_AF-A0A965BU54-F1
#
_entry.id   AF-A0A965BU54-F1
#
_cell.length_a   1.000
_cell.length_b   1.000
_cell.length_c   1.000
_cell.angle_alpha   90.00
_cell.angle_beta   90.00
_cell.angle_gamma   90.00
#
_symmetry.space_group_name_H-M   'P 1'
#
loop_
_entity.id
_entity.type
_entity.pdbx_description
1 polymer ?
#
loop_
_entity_poly.entity_id
_entity_poly.type
_entity_poly.pdbx_seq_one_letter_code
_entity_poly.pdbx_strand_id
1 'polypeptide(L)'
;MNRLKPALFSLTATALLFSPLAAAQRPDLEGVWTNKSLTGLQRPQGVEQLIASPEQALAIAARTPIAGLEGGLDEGDGVNNTPKAGAGDFGVRAYNNFWVEPGNNLALVKGEYRTSYIIDPPDGRIPRRADPQYDFER
;
A
#
# COMPACT_ATOMS: atom_id res chain seq x y z
N MET A 1 -22.49 -32.34 -67.84
CA MET A 1 -21.80 -31.03 -67.77
C MET A 1 -22.35 -30.27 -66.57
N ASN A 2 -21.57 -30.13 -65.50
CA ASN A 2 -21.51 -28.92 -64.66
C ASN A 2 -20.40 -29.12 -63.63
N ARG A 3 -19.34 -28.32 -63.79
CA ARG A 3 -18.13 -28.36 -62.96
C ARG A 3 -18.40 -27.66 -61.63
N LEU A 4 -18.08 -28.33 -60.53
CA LEU A 4 -17.88 -27.68 -59.23
C LEU A 4 -16.71 -26.69 -59.30
N LYS A 5 -16.86 -25.54 -58.64
CA LYS A 5 -15.74 -24.72 -58.17
C LYS A 5 -15.94 -24.47 -56.67
N PRO A 6 -14.93 -24.69 -55.80
CA PRO A 6 -15.00 -24.26 -54.42
C PRO A 6 -14.60 -22.77 -54.36
N ALA A 7 -15.43 -21.93 -53.76
CA ALA A 7 -15.01 -20.60 -53.38
C ALA A 7 -14.37 -20.70 -51.98
N LEU A 8 -13.04 -20.70 -51.94
CA LEU A 8 -12.30 -20.45 -50.71
C LEU A 8 -12.57 -19.01 -50.28
N PHE A 9 -13.25 -18.83 -49.15
CA PHE A 9 -13.22 -17.58 -48.40
C PHE A 9 -11.95 -17.59 -47.53
N SER A 10 -10.88 -16.95 -48.01
CA SER A 10 -9.79 -16.56 -47.13
C SER A 10 -10.26 -15.40 -46.25
N LEU A 11 -10.57 -15.69 -44.99
CA LEU A 11 -10.74 -14.67 -43.96
C LEU A 11 -9.33 -14.23 -43.54
N THR A 12 -8.80 -13.19 -44.17
CA THR A 12 -7.62 -12.48 -43.66
C THR A 12 -8.04 -11.75 -42.39
N ALA A 13 -7.75 -12.34 -41.23
CA ALA A 13 -7.81 -11.65 -39.95
C ALA A 13 -6.64 -10.63 -39.91
N THR A 14 -6.92 -9.43 -40.41
CA THR A 14 -5.99 -8.30 -40.36
C THR A 14 -5.65 -7.97 -38.90
N ALA A 15 -4.34 -7.81 -38.65
CA ALA A 15 -3.71 -7.57 -37.36
C ALA A 15 -4.49 -6.62 -36.41
N LEU A 16 -5.02 -7.19 -35.33
CA LEU A 16 -5.55 -6.44 -34.17
C LEU A 16 -4.46 -5.98 -33.19
N LEU A 17 -3.17 -6.13 -33.54
CA LEU A 17 -2.08 -5.84 -32.60
C LEU A 17 -1.81 -4.34 -32.41
N PHE A 18 -2.36 -3.45 -33.27
CA PHE A 18 -2.07 -2.01 -33.23
C PHE A 18 -3.27 -1.12 -33.59
N SER A 19 -4.48 -1.44 -33.11
CA SER A 19 -5.59 -0.48 -33.20
C SER A 19 -5.47 0.56 -32.09
N PRO A 20 -5.53 1.88 -32.38
CA PRO A 20 -5.48 2.93 -31.35
C PRO A 20 -6.65 2.82 -30.35
N LEU A 21 -7.77 2.22 -30.77
CA LEU A 21 -8.91 1.90 -29.92
C LEU A 21 -8.60 0.81 -28.87
N ALA A 22 -7.69 -0.12 -29.18
CA ALA A 22 -7.21 -1.13 -28.23
C ALA A 22 -6.16 -0.55 -27.26
N ALA A 23 -5.39 0.44 -27.70
CA ALA A 23 -4.49 1.22 -26.85
C ALA A 23 -5.27 2.11 -25.87
N ALA A 24 -6.34 2.78 -26.32
CA ALA A 24 -7.19 3.63 -25.47
C ALA A 24 -7.98 2.86 -24.39
N GLN A 25 -8.17 1.55 -24.56
CA GLN A 25 -8.85 0.70 -23.57
C GLN A 25 -7.89 0.10 -22.53
N ARG A 26 -6.57 0.20 -22.73
CA ARG A 26 -5.59 -0.28 -21.76
C ARG A 26 -5.20 0.89 -20.85
N PRO A 27 -5.26 0.72 -19.52
CA PRO A 27 -4.71 1.70 -18.60
C PRO A 27 -3.25 1.98 -18.95
N ASP A 28 -2.89 3.26 -19.04
CA ASP A 28 -1.49 3.65 -19.12
C ASP A 28 -0.84 3.41 -17.74
N LEU A 29 0.15 2.52 -17.71
CA LEU A 29 0.90 2.18 -16.52
C LEU A 29 2.34 2.74 -16.57
N GLU A 30 2.66 3.54 -17.57
CA GLU A 30 3.97 4.18 -17.69
C GLU A 30 4.12 5.31 -16.67
N GLY A 31 5.37 5.63 -16.31
CA GLY A 31 5.72 6.72 -15.41
C GLY A 31 6.49 6.30 -14.16
N VAL A 32 6.60 7.23 -13.20
CA VAL A 32 7.30 7.00 -11.92
C VAL A 32 6.28 6.61 -10.86
N TRP A 33 6.43 5.41 -10.33
CA TRP A 33 5.56 4.86 -9.29
C TRP A 33 6.26 4.89 -7.94
N THR A 34 5.49 5.12 -6.88
CA THR A 34 5.97 5.01 -5.51
C THR A 34 4.90 4.41 -4.62
N ASN A 35 5.32 3.61 -3.63
CA ASN A 35 4.47 3.05 -2.59
C ASN A 35 4.70 3.74 -1.23
N LYS A 36 5.39 4.88 -1.22
CA LYS A 36 5.72 5.63 0.00
C LYS A 36 4.45 6.14 0.66
N SER A 37 4.11 5.57 1.80
CA SER A 37 2.98 6.01 2.63
C SER A 37 3.10 5.47 4.06
N LEU A 38 2.62 6.26 5.00
CA LEU A 38 2.44 5.88 6.41
C LEU A 38 1.20 5.02 6.66
N THR A 39 0.35 4.79 5.65
CA THR A 39 -0.83 3.93 5.80
C THR A 39 -0.41 2.49 6.07
N GLY A 40 -0.83 1.98 7.23
CA GLY A 40 -0.64 0.58 7.60
C GLY A 40 -1.60 -0.36 6.86
N LEU A 41 -1.28 -1.65 6.87
CA LEU A 41 -2.18 -2.70 6.39
C LEU A 41 -3.52 -2.67 7.14
N GLN A 42 -3.46 -2.55 8.47
CA GLN A 42 -4.61 -2.52 9.35
C GLN A 42 -4.90 -1.10 9.86
N ARG A 43 -6.17 -0.80 10.13
CA ARG A 43 -6.58 0.50 10.68
C ARG A 43 -6.04 0.69 12.09
N PRO A 44 -5.41 1.84 12.40
CA PRO A 44 -4.97 2.17 13.76
C PRO A 44 -6.10 2.05 14.79
N GLN A 45 -5.75 1.76 16.05
CA GLN A 45 -6.77 1.75 17.12
C GLN A 45 -7.31 3.17 17.33
N GLY A 46 -8.62 3.29 17.57
CA GLY A 46 -9.28 4.58 17.76
C GLY A 46 -9.56 5.37 16.47
N VAL A 47 -9.18 4.84 15.30
CA VAL A 47 -9.59 5.37 14.00
C VAL A 47 -10.69 4.48 13.46
N GLU A 48 -11.88 5.02 13.23
CA GLU A 48 -13.03 4.24 12.76
C GLU A 48 -13.21 4.36 11.23
N GLN A 49 -13.02 5.57 10.70
CA GLN A 49 -13.28 5.85 9.29
C GLN A 49 -12.18 5.31 8.38
N LEU A 50 -12.56 4.73 7.23
CA LEU A 50 -11.63 4.35 6.16
C LEU A 50 -10.99 5.57 5.49
N ILE A 51 -11.77 6.64 5.35
CA ILE A 51 -11.37 7.89 4.70
C ILE A 51 -11.14 8.93 5.78
N ALA A 52 -9.93 9.46 5.85
CA ALA A 52 -9.59 10.58 6.71
C ALA A 52 -9.74 11.91 5.97
N SER A 53 -10.18 12.95 6.66
CA SER A 53 -10.00 14.33 6.17
C SER A 53 -8.49 14.64 6.04
N PRO A 54 -8.09 15.66 5.27
CA PRO A 54 -6.68 16.07 5.19
C PRO A 54 -6.07 16.37 6.58
N GLU A 55 -6.81 17.02 7.47
CA GLU A 55 -6.38 17.37 8.82
C GLU A 55 -6.22 16.11 9.69
N GLN A 56 -7.16 15.17 9.59
CA GLN A 56 -7.07 13.89 10.28
C GLN A 56 -5.89 13.06 9.77
N ALA A 57 -5.66 13.02 8.46
CA ALA A 57 -4.56 12.30 7.85
C ALA A 57 -3.21 12.83 8.34
N LEU A 58 -3.05 14.15 8.41
CA LEU A 58 -1.86 14.79 8.98
C LEU A 58 -1.69 14.46 10.47
N ALA A 59 -2.77 14.47 11.25
CA ALA A 59 -2.70 14.12 12.68
C ALA A 59 -2.33 12.65 12.90
N ILE A 60 -2.80 11.73 12.05
CA ILE A 60 -2.42 10.31 12.09
C ILE A 60 -0.96 10.16 11.67
N ALA A 61 -0.55 10.78 10.57
CA ALA A 61 0.82 10.75 10.07
C ALA A 61 1.82 11.26 11.13
N ALA A 62 1.50 12.37 11.78
CA ALA A 62 2.32 12.97 12.84
C ALA A 62 2.45 12.09 14.09
N ARG A 63 1.61 11.06 14.26
CA ARG A 63 1.65 10.11 15.39
C ARG A 63 2.09 8.71 14.96
N THR A 64 2.38 8.50 13.68
CA THR A 64 2.77 7.18 13.15
C THR A 64 4.26 6.97 13.39
N PRO A 65 4.66 6.01 14.23
CA PRO A 65 6.08 5.74 14.49
C PRO A 65 6.71 5.06 13.27
N ILE A 66 7.92 5.47 12.92
CA ILE A 66 8.70 4.85 11.84
C ILE A 66 10.01 4.33 12.39
N ALA A 67 10.26 3.04 12.17
CA ALA A 67 11.56 2.43 12.44
C ALA A 67 12.04 2.68 13.89
N GLY A 68 11.13 2.58 14.85
CA GLY A 68 11.42 2.78 16.27
C GLY A 68 11.56 4.25 16.72
N LEU A 69 11.42 5.21 15.81
CA LEU A 69 11.21 6.62 16.16
C LEU A 69 9.73 6.82 16.48
N GLU A 70 9.44 7.46 17.62
CA GLU A 70 8.08 7.87 17.94
C GLU A 70 7.53 8.76 16.82
N GLY A 71 6.23 8.61 16.54
CA GLY A 71 5.56 9.49 15.59
C GLY A 71 5.51 10.89 16.17
N GLY A 72 6.16 11.83 15.50
CA GLY A 72 6.33 13.21 15.96
C GLY A 72 7.79 13.61 15.88
N LEU A 73 8.06 14.92 15.94
CA LEU A 73 9.41 15.46 15.92
C LEU A 73 10.08 15.25 17.29
N ASP A 74 10.42 14.01 17.64
CA ASP A 74 11.29 13.67 18.77
C ASP A 74 12.79 13.85 18.40
N GLU A 75 13.05 14.74 17.46
CA GLU A 75 14.37 15.23 17.09
C GLU A 75 14.56 16.60 17.75
N GLY A 76 15.01 16.63 19.01
CA GLY A 76 15.55 17.86 19.60
C GLY A 76 15.20 18.16 21.07
N ASP A 77 14.44 17.32 21.77
CA ASP A 77 14.13 17.54 23.19
C ASP A 77 15.24 17.06 24.15
N GLY A 78 16.23 16.32 23.63
CA GLY A 78 17.34 15.76 24.40
C GLY A 78 16.95 14.59 25.31
N VAL A 79 15.74 14.04 25.18
CA VAL A 79 15.24 12.94 25.99
C VAL A 79 15.44 11.62 25.25
N ASN A 80 16.17 10.70 25.89
CA ASN A 80 16.27 9.33 25.39
C ASN A 80 15.16 8.47 26.01
N ASN A 81 14.03 8.36 25.31
CA ASN A 81 12.88 7.51 25.65
C ASN A 81 13.07 6.02 25.26
N THR A 82 14.25 5.62 24.75
CA THR A 82 14.57 4.23 24.39
C THR A 82 14.38 3.31 25.61
N PRO A 83 13.46 2.33 25.56
CA PRO A 83 13.30 1.37 26.64
C PRO A 83 14.60 0.62 26.91
N LYS A 84 14.97 0.45 28.20
CA LYS A 84 16.18 -0.28 28.62
C LYS A 84 16.30 -1.67 27.97
N ALA A 85 15.18 -2.32 27.71
CA ALA A 85 15.10 -3.67 27.12
C ALA A 85 15.60 -3.79 25.67
N GLY A 86 15.95 -2.69 24.99
CA GLY A 86 16.56 -2.70 23.65
C GLY A 86 17.80 -1.81 23.53
N ALA A 87 18.37 -1.36 24.65
CA ALA A 87 19.53 -0.48 24.65
C ALA A 87 20.85 -1.18 24.26
N GLY A 88 20.91 -2.51 24.35
CA GLY A 88 22.09 -3.31 24.00
C GLY A 88 22.28 -3.55 22.50
N ASP A 89 21.23 -3.38 21.69
CA ASP A 89 21.23 -3.61 20.25
C ASP A 89 20.83 -2.32 19.52
N PHE A 90 21.81 -1.41 19.37
CA PHE A 90 21.73 -0.10 18.70
C PHE A 90 20.67 0.91 19.22
N GLY A 91 19.97 0.58 20.30
CA GLY A 91 18.75 1.29 20.72
C GLY A 91 17.58 0.87 19.84
N VAL A 92 16.36 0.81 20.39
CA VAL A 92 15.15 0.44 19.62
C VAL A 92 14.86 1.34 18.40
N ARG A 93 15.62 2.42 18.21
CA ARG A 93 15.56 3.33 17.07
C ARG A 93 16.39 2.74 15.93
N ALA A 94 15.87 2.77 14.72
CA ALA A 94 16.57 2.23 13.57
C ALA A 94 17.94 2.88 13.41
N TYR A 95 18.97 2.06 13.54
CA TYR A 95 20.32 2.36 13.12
C TYR A 95 20.24 2.67 11.62
N ASN A 96 20.19 3.96 11.27
CA ASN A 96 20.04 4.54 9.92
C ASN A 96 18.59 4.73 9.41
N ASN A 97 17.89 5.77 9.89
CA ASN A 97 16.58 6.18 9.34
C ASN A 97 16.63 6.54 7.83
N PHE A 98 17.81 6.87 7.30
CA PHE A 98 18.01 7.28 5.91
C PHE A 98 17.78 6.15 4.90
N TRP A 99 17.81 4.88 5.34
CA TRP A 99 17.44 3.73 4.51
C TRP A 99 15.93 3.50 4.45
N VAL A 100 15.15 4.21 5.27
CA VAL A 100 13.71 4.09 5.32
C VAL A 100 13.11 5.29 4.61
N GLU A 101 12.31 5.03 3.57
CA GLU A 101 11.53 6.06 2.89
C GLU A 101 10.04 5.82 3.16
N PRO A 102 9.54 6.13 4.37
CA PRO A 102 8.17 5.78 4.77
C PRO A 102 7.11 6.66 4.08
N GLY A 103 7.52 7.75 3.42
CA GLY A 103 6.62 8.84 3.04
C GLY A 103 6.28 9.75 4.22
N ASN A 104 5.46 10.77 3.98
CA ASN A 104 5.13 11.80 4.98
C ASN A 104 3.62 11.91 5.27
N ASN A 105 2.80 11.06 4.65
CA ASN A 105 1.35 11.11 4.78
C ASN A 105 0.71 9.73 4.53
N LEU A 106 -0.59 9.65 4.79
CA LEU A 106 -1.43 8.51 4.43
C LEU A 106 -1.55 8.37 2.91
N ALA A 107 -1.86 7.16 2.45
CA ALA A 107 -1.98 6.80 1.05
C ALA A 107 -3.14 7.57 0.43
N LEU A 108 -2.85 8.32 -0.62
CA LEU A 108 -3.85 9.06 -1.38
C LEU A 108 -4.37 8.18 -2.51
N VAL A 109 -5.56 7.62 -2.35
CA VAL A 109 -6.18 6.70 -3.31
C VAL A 109 -7.44 7.33 -3.87
N LYS A 110 -7.41 7.70 -5.15
CA LYS A 110 -8.51 8.41 -5.83
C LYS A 110 -8.89 9.74 -5.16
N GLY A 111 -7.88 10.46 -4.65
CA GLY A 111 -8.08 11.75 -3.97
C GLY A 111 -8.50 11.64 -2.50
N GLU A 112 -8.56 10.42 -1.94
CA GLU A 112 -8.96 10.18 -0.56
C GLU A 112 -7.79 9.61 0.26
N TYR A 113 -7.58 10.12 1.47
CA TYR A 113 -6.58 9.58 2.40
C TYR A 113 -7.10 8.30 3.06
N ARG A 114 -6.39 7.19 2.89
CA ARG A 114 -6.74 5.88 3.45
C ARG A 114 -6.11 5.66 4.81
N THR A 115 -6.92 5.30 5.80
CA THR A 115 -6.44 4.97 7.15
C THR A 115 -5.97 3.52 7.28
N SER A 116 -6.29 2.66 6.29
CA SER A 116 -5.87 1.26 6.19
C SER A 116 -5.90 0.79 4.74
N TYR A 117 -5.11 -0.23 4.42
CA TYR A 117 -5.27 -0.95 3.15
C TYR A 117 -6.39 -1.99 3.19
N ILE A 118 -6.67 -2.57 4.36
CA ILE A 118 -7.84 -3.43 4.55
C ILE A 118 -9.09 -2.57 4.60
N ILE A 119 -10.03 -2.84 3.70
CA ILE A 119 -11.35 -2.18 3.62
C ILE A 119 -12.49 -3.09 4.09
N ASP A 120 -12.28 -4.40 3.95
CA ASP A 120 -13.21 -5.46 4.35
C ASP A 120 -12.41 -6.49 5.17
N PRO A 121 -12.72 -6.72 6.45
CA PRO A 121 -13.86 -6.20 7.22
C PRO A 121 -13.90 -4.66 7.41
N PRO A 122 -15.07 -4.06 7.67
CA PRO A 122 -15.23 -2.60 7.80
C PRO A 122 -14.39 -1.95 8.89
N ASP A 123 -13.94 -2.71 9.90
CA ASP A 123 -13.03 -2.24 10.95
C ASP A 123 -11.57 -2.11 10.47
N GLY A 124 -11.29 -2.55 9.24
CA GLY A 124 -9.99 -2.47 8.60
C GLY A 124 -8.94 -3.34 9.26
N ARG A 125 -9.34 -4.44 9.92
CA ARG A 125 -8.42 -5.31 10.67
C ARG A 125 -8.45 -6.74 10.15
N ILE A 126 -7.33 -7.45 10.33
CA ILE A 126 -7.26 -8.87 9.98
C ILE A 126 -8.10 -9.63 11.02
N PRO A 127 -9.13 -10.39 10.60
CA PRO A 127 -9.89 -11.23 11.51
C PRO A 127 -8.96 -12.24 12.21
N ARG A 128 -9.02 -12.29 13.54
CA ARG A 128 -8.29 -13.29 14.31
C ARG A 128 -9.23 -14.40 14.77
N ARG A 129 -8.73 -15.63 14.75
CA ARG A 129 -9.42 -16.76 15.41
C ARG A 129 -9.44 -16.52 16.92
N ALA A 130 -10.52 -16.95 17.58
CA ALA A 130 -10.61 -16.95 19.03
C ALA A 130 -9.56 -17.88 19.66
N ASP A 131 -9.26 -19.00 18.98
CA ASP A 131 -8.22 -19.96 19.37
C ASP A 131 -7.18 -20.07 18.22
N PRO A 132 -6.04 -19.36 18.32
CA PRO A 132 -4.99 -19.40 17.31
C PRO A 132 -4.27 -20.76 17.33
N GLN A 133 -4.25 -21.44 16.18
CA GLN A 133 -3.47 -22.66 16.00
C GLN A 133 -2.09 -22.30 15.44
N TYR A 134 -1.04 -22.83 16.04
CA TYR A 134 0.33 -22.67 15.60
C TYR A 134 0.91 -24.05 15.28
N ASP A 135 1.66 -24.14 14.19
CA ASP A 135 2.48 -25.30 13.84
C ASP A 135 3.91 -24.80 13.63
N PHE A 136 4.77 -25.09 14.61
CA PHE A 136 6.17 -24.65 14.60
C PHE A 136 7.12 -25.70 14.02
N GLU A 137 6.59 -26.89 13.66
CA GLU A 137 7.37 -28.07 13.24
C GLU A 137 7.33 -28.27 11.70
N ARG A 138 7.03 -27.22 10.95
CA ARG A 138 6.86 -27.26 9.49
C ARG A 138 8.16 -27.04 8.71
#